data_AF-A0A9D7N3A2-F1
#
_entry.id   AF-A0A9D7N3A2-F1
#
_cell.length_a   1.000
_cell.length_b   1.000
_cell.length_c   1.000
_cell.angle_alpha   90.00
_cell.angle_beta   90.00
_cell.angle_gamma   90.00
#
_symmetry.space_group_name_H-M   'P 1'
#
loop_
_entity.id
_entity.type
_entity.pdbx_description
1 polymer ?
#
loop_
_entity_poly.entity_id
_entity_poly.type
_entity_poly.pdbx_seq_one_letter_code
_entity_poly.pdbx_strand_id
1 'polypeptide(L)'
;MSTVEGTHPRSALLVALVCLLLAAFAGPLVAQSCESCANKGSRDCRDCAKHTQVISELSAAGMRHTHYMRCERCAGTGFMDCDQCTWFETNGAEWKEWKRRADGNRAWIAEMQKTIDQRMERPCMVGETAHFRMVWDLEKLKVEKRMLDQPALLILYLKRMESLFVDYLATFQIDAGMVAPKTLVMVWSNSLDQRRAGQLWVEIPSDNGCKFYGPNPVYTVLGGTPKLRTDEQLHRNLVHNVSQLLLSSQKPAEWVGQLKGGWVDEGVAHWFEHKYWKLCDNYCYVEVDTMEEFKGGHWEPAVRELVVKPQKLVPLLAVITKNTAQLEAQEHAQAFAYCDFLIRRDPKRFVELVTRLKRKEGSREAIQAAYGLNLFQMEEEWKKWVLETYSAR
;
A
#
# COMPACT_ATOMS: atom_id res chain seq x y z
N MET A 1 -83.57 -6.14 19.59
CA MET A 1 -83.23 -5.33 20.80
C MET A 1 -81.84 -5.76 21.23
N SER A 2 -80.86 -4.93 21.62
CA SER A 2 -80.67 -3.46 21.52
C SER A 2 -79.22 -3.14 21.97
N THR A 3 -78.50 -2.11 21.52
CA THR A 3 -78.73 -1.04 20.53
C THR A 3 -77.36 -0.67 19.89
N VAL A 4 -77.30 0.25 18.90
CA VAL A 4 -76.03 0.79 18.36
C VAL A 4 -75.81 2.21 18.87
N GLU A 5 -74.70 2.47 19.56
CA GLU A 5 -74.32 3.81 20.01
C GLU A 5 -73.61 4.58 18.89
N GLY A 6 -74.17 5.72 18.51
CA GLY A 6 -73.67 6.53 17.40
C GLY A 6 -72.49 7.41 17.80
N THR A 7 -71.34 7.22 17.15
CA THR A 7 -70.18 8.12 17.28
C THR A 7 -70.50 9.49 16.66
N HIS A 8 -70.50 10.54 17.48
CA HIS A 8 -70.87 11.88 17.02
C HIS A 8 -69.83 12.49 16.05
N PRO A 9 -70.20 12.87 14.81
CA PRO A 9 -69.26 13.37 13.80
C PRO A 9 -68.65 14.75 14.12
N ARG A 10 -69.14 15.45 15.16
CA ARG A 10 -68.65 16.78 15.55
C ARG A 10 -67.25 16.75 16.19
N SER A 11 -66.89 15.67 16.90
CA SER A 11 -65.58 15.56 17.56
C SER A 11 -64.44 15.39 16.56
N ALA A 12 -64.66 14.63 15.49
CA ALA A 12 -63.68 14.44 14.41
C ALA A 12 -63.38 15.75 13.66
N LEU A 13 -64.41 16.58 13.43
CA LEU A 13 -64.26 17.86 12.75
C LEU A 13 -63.41 18.86 13.56
N LEU A 14 -63.58 18.89 14.88
CA LEU A 14 -62.82 19.80 15.75
C LEU A 14 -61.33 19.44 15.79
N VAL A 15 -61.00 18.14 15.88
CA VAL A 15 -59.61 17.66 15.84
C VAL A 15 -58.97 17.95 14.49
N ALA A 16 -59.67 17.70 13.38
CA ALA A 16 -59.18 18.02 12.04
C ALA A 16 -58.90 19.53 11.87
N LEU A 17 -59.77 20.40 12.40
CA LEU A 17 -59.57 21.85 12.35
C LEU A 17 -58.36 22.32 13.18
N VAL A 18 -58.14 21.74 14.36
CA VAL A 18 -56.97 22.02 15.19
C VAL A 18 -55.68 21.55 14.52
N CYS A 19 -55.67 20.37 13.90
CA CYS A 19 -54.51 19.90 13.13
C CYS A 19 -54.22 20.78 11.91
N LEU A 20 -55.24 21.25 11.19
CA LEU A 20 -55.08 22.19 10.07
C LEU A 20 -54.60 23.57 10.52
N LEU A 21 -55.07 24.09 11.65
CA LEU A 21 -54.57 25.34 12.23
C LEU A 21 -53.12 25.22 12.69
N LEU A 22 -52.75 24.13 13.37
CA LEU A 22 -51.35 23.88 13.76
C LEU A 22 -50.43 23.72 12.54
N ALA A 23 -50.90 23.08 11.45
CA ALA A 23 -50.17 23.01 10.19
C ALA A 23 -50.04 24.39 9.49
N ALA A 24 -51.03 25.27 9.62
CA ALA A 24 -50.98 26.64 9.08
C ALA A 24 -50.04 27.58 9.88
N PHE A 25 -49.89 27.36 11.19
CA PHE A 25 -48.89 28.05 12.02
C PHE A 25 -47.47 27.48 11.88
N ALA A 26 -47.34 26.24 11.40
CA ALA A 26 -46.08 25.69 10.88
C ALA A 26 -45.75 26.25 9.49
N GLY A 27 -45.73 27.59 9.37
CA GLY A 27 -45.15 28.26 8.21
C GLY A 27 -43.71 27.76 8.00
N PRO A 28 -43.20 27.72 6.76
CA PRO A 28 -41.84 27.27 6.50
C PRO A 28 -40.90 28.11 7.35
N LEU A 29 -40.15 27.45 8.25
CA LEU A 29 -39.08 28.07 9.01
C LEU A 29 -38.09 28.66 8.01
N VAL A 30 -38.25 29.96 7.73
CA VAL A 30 -37.37 30.72 6.84
C VAL A 30 -35.99 30.58 7.44
N ALA A 31 -35.13 29.79 6.78
CA ALA A 31 -33.81 29.47 7.25
C ALA A 31 -33.05 30.80 7.43
N GLN A 32 -32.88 31.23 8.68
CA GLN A 32 -32.15 32.44 8.98
C GLN A 32 -30.74 32.26 8.43
N SER A 33 -30.38 33.12 7.48
CA SER A 33 -29.11 32.97 6.79
C SER A 33 -27.96 33.29 7.74
N CYS A 34 -27.18 32.29 8.12
CA CYS A 34 -25.97 32.50 8.91
C CYS A 34 -24.87 33.04 8.01
N GLU A 35 -24.74 34.37 7.97
CA GLU A 35 -23.71 35.09 7.20
C GLU A 35 -22.31 34.59 7.55
N SER A 36 -22.04 34.35 8.84
CA SER A 36 -20.75 33.92 9.39
C SER A 36 -20.27 32.53 8.94
N CYS A 37 -21.09 31.76 8.22
CA CYS A 37 -20.67 30.54 7.51
C CYS A 37 -21.25 30.43 6.09
N ALA A 38 -21.89 31.49 5.57
CA ALA A 38 -22.69 31.45 4.34
C ALA A 38 -23.59 30.22 4.24
N ASN A 39 -24.32 29.90 5.33
CA ASN A 39 -25.22 28.74 5.48
C ASN A 39 -24.59 27.33 5.41
N LYS A 40 -23.26 27.20 5.33
CA LYS A 40 -22.58 25.88 5.29
C LYS A 40 -22.65 25.11 6.61
N GLY A 41 -22.96 25.79 7.72
CA GLY A 41 -22.91 25.25 9.08
C GLY A 41 -21.49 25.02 9.63
N SER A 42 -20.46 25.19 8.80
CA SER A 42 -19.07 25.03 9.16
C SER A 42 -18.23 26.25 8.76
N ARG A 43 -17.07 26.42 9.41
CA ARG A 43 -16.04 27.41 9.08
C ARG A 43 -14.69 26.73 8.88
N ASP A 44 -13.79 27.36 8.13
CA ASP A 44 -12.43 26.85 7.97
C ASP A 44 -11.70 26.78 9.31
N CYS A 45 -11.00 25.67 9.55
CA CYS A 45 -10.19 25.47 10.73
C CYS A 45 -8.97 26.38 10.70
N ARG A 46 -8.93 27.39 11.58
CA ARG A 46 -7.85 28.39 11.64
C ARG A 46 -6.46 27.78 11.80
N ASP A 47 -6.35 26.64 12.51
CA ASP A 47 -5.08 25.95 12.74
C ASP A 47 -4.63 25.12 11.51
N CYS A 48 -5.57 24.79 10.62
CA CYS A 48 -5.32 24.00 9.41
C CYS A 48 -5.46 24.81 8.12
N ALA A 49 -5.72 26.12 8.19
CA ALA A 49 -5.96 26.98 7.01
C ALA A 49 -4.82 26.94 5.97
N LYS A 50 -3.57 26.75 6.42
CA LYS A 50 -2.38 26.58 5.56
C LYS A 50 -2.31 25.22 4.87
N HIS A 51 -3.13 24.26 5.29
CA HIS A 51 -3.12 22.85 4.88
C HIS A 51 -4.45 22.38 4.29
N THR A 52 -5.47 23.25 4.20
CA THR A 52 -6.82 22.89 3.71
C THR A 52 -6.79 22.22 2.34
N GLN A 53 -5.92 22.68 1.42
CA GLN A 53 -5.73 22.01 0.13
C GLN A 53 -5.22 20.57 0.30
N VAL A 54 -4.15 20.36 1.08
CA VAL A 54 -3.57 19.03 1.32
C VAL A 54 -4.59 18.10 2.00
N ILE A 55 -5.34 18.61 2.98
CA ILE A 55 -6.42 17.86 3.64
C ILE A 55 -7.52 17.46 2.64
N SER A 56 -7.90 18.37 1.74
CA SER A 56 -8.87 18.08 0.68
C SER A 56 -8.35 17.01 -0.29
N GLU A 57 -7.09 17.11 -0.72
CA GLU A 57 -6.44 16.11 -1.59
C GLU A 57 -6.37 14.73 -0.92
N LEU A 58 -6.00 14.67 0.37
CA LEU A 58 -5.99 13.43 1.14
C LEU A 58 -7.40 12.83 1.26
N SER A 59 -8.40 13.64 1.62
CA SER A 59 -9.79 13.17 1.72
C SER A 59 -10.35 12.71 0.38
N ALA A 60 -9.98 13.34 -0.74
CA ALA A 60 -10.41 12.94 -2.08
C ALA A 60 -9.76 11.62 -2.53
N ALA A 61 -8.52 11.38 -2.14
CA ALA A 61 -7.80 10.14 -2.39
C ALA A 61 -8.04 9.04 -1.34
N GLY A 62 -9.00 9.23 -0.41
CA GLY A 62 -9.32 8.26 0.65
C GLY A 62 -8.20 8.04 1.68
N MET A 63 -7.22 8.95 1.74
CA MET A 63 -6.02 8.83 2.57
C MET A 63 -6.24 9.37 3.99
N ARG A 64 -5.63 8.72 4.97
CA ARG A 64 -5.55 9.16 6.37
C ARG A 64 -4.11 9.49 6.76
N HIS A 65 -3.92 10.42 7.70
CA HIS A 65 -2.59 10.90 8.07
C HIS A 65 -2.59 11.55 9.47
N THR A 66 -1.76 11.06 10.40
CA THR A 66 -1.80 11.47 11.81
C THR A 66 -1.49 12.96 12.02
N HIS A 67 -0.52 13.54 11.31
CA HIS A 67 -0.20 14.97 11.37
C HIS A 67 -1.44 15.89 11.30
N TYR A 68 -2.25 15.75 10.24
CA TYR A 68 -3.44 16.57 10.05
C TYR A 68 -4.59 16.12 10.96
N MET A 69 -4.78 14.80 11.13
CA MET A 69 -5.90 14.24 11.89
C MET A 69 -5.80 14.39 13.41
N ARG A 70 -4.60 14.67 13.95
CA ARG A 70 -4.40 15.06 15.35
C ARG A 70 -4.82 16.50 15.68
N CYS A 71 -5.28 17.31 14.71
CA CYS A 71 -5.82 18.64 15.02
C CYS A 71 -7.05 18.53 15.95
N GLU A 72 -6.95 19.02 17.18
CA GLU A 72 -7.98 18.88 18.21
C GLU A 72 -9.34 19.46 17.77
N ARG A 73 -9.31 20.60 17.06
CA ARG A 73 -10.50 21.32 16.60
C ARG A 73 -11.22 20.64 15.43
N CYS A 74 -10.50 20.25 14.37
CA CYS A 74 -11.11 19.72 13.15
C CYS A 74 -10.95 18.22 12.91
N ALA A 75 -10.15 17.51 13.72
CA ALA A 75 -9.76 16.11 13.46
C ALA A 75 -9.23 15.86 12.02
N GLY A 76 -8.49 16.83 11.47
CA GLY A 76 -7.92 16.76 10.12
C GLY A 76 -8.92 16.80 8.97
N THR A 77 -10.11 17.35 9.19
CA THR A 77 -11.10 17.58 8.14
C THR A 77 -10.99 18.95 7.46
N GLY A 78 -10.25 19.90 8.08
CA GLY A 78 -10.12 21.28 7.59
C GLY A 78 -11.24 22.23 8.02
N PHE A 79 -12.33 21.75 8.63
CA PHE A 79 -13.48 22.55 9.03
C PHE A 79 -13.81 22.43 10.54
N MET A 80 -14.58 23.38 11.06
CA MET A 80 -15.08 23.42 12.45
C MET A 80 -16.56 23.83 12.45
N ASP A 81 -17.29 23.51 13.53
CA ASP A 81 -18.69 23.91 13.69
C ASP A 81 -18.84 25.43 13.68
N CYS A 82 -19.90 25.95 13.07
CA CYS A 82 -20.25 27.35 13.17
C CYS A 82 -20.99 27.61 14.49
N ASP A 83 -20.26 28.13 15.49
CA ASP A 83 -20.75 28.60 16.80
C ASP A 83 -21.97 29.58 16.79
N GLN A 84 -22.35 30.10 15.62
CA GLN A 84 -23.46 31.03 15.42
C GLN A 84 -24.59 30.48 14.55
N CYS A 85 -24.53 29.20 14.14
CA CYS A 85 -25.55 28.59 13.28
C CYS A 85 -26.24 27.44 14.03
N THR A 86 -27.51 27.63 14.37
CA THR A 86 -28.35 26.59 15.01
C THR A 86 -29.10 25.72 14.01
N TRP A 87 -29.06 26.07 12.72
CA TRP A 87 -29.92 25.48 11.68
C TRP A 87 -29.46 24.10 11.19
N PHE A 88 -28.15 23.82 11.23
CA PHE A 88 -27.58 22.65 10.54
C PHE A 88 -27.68 21.34 11.33
N GLU A 89 -27.79 21.38 12.67
CA GLU A 89 -27.70 20.18 13.54
C GLU A 89 -28.74 19.11 13.15
N THR A 90 -29.90 19.54 12.66
CA THR A 90 -30.96 18.65 12.16
C THR A 90 -30.86 18.34 10.66
N ASN A 91 -30.41 19.26 9.80
CA ASN A 91 -30.74 19.23 8.36
C ASN A 91 -29.57 19.30 7.36
N GLY A 92 -28.34 19.65 7.76
CA GLY A 92 -27.22 19.79 6.81
C GLY A 92 -26.61 18.44 6.40
N ALA A 93 -26.82 17.98 5.16
CA ALA A 93 -26.22 16.74 4.65
C ALA A 93 -24.68 16.80 4.62
N GLU A 94 -24.12 17.93 4.17
CA GLU A 94 -22.66 18.17 4.16
C GLU A 94 -22.08 18.18 5.58
N TRP A 95 -22.77 18.80 6.54
CA TRP A 95 -22.34 18.83 7.95
C TRP A 95 -22.37 17.42 8.58
N LYS A 96 -23.42 16.64 8.34
CA LYS A 96 -23.51 15.24 8.83
C LYS A 96 -22.36 14.38 8.28
N GLU A 97 -22.05 14.54 7.00
CA GLU A 97 -20.92 13.87 6.35
C GLU A 97 -19.57 14.34 6.93
N TRP A 98 -19.40 15.64 7.15
CA TRP A 98 -18.21 16.22 7.76
C TRP A 98 -17.98 15.70 9.19
N LYS A 99 -19.01 15.71 10.04
CA LYS A 99 -18.95 15.19 11.41
C LYS A 99 -18.64 13.69 11.43
N ARG A 100 -19.29 12.91 10.55
CA ARG A 100 -18.97 11.48 10.35
C ARG A 100 -17.50 11.25 9.97
N ARG A 101 -16.90 12.12 9.14
CA ARG A 101 -15.46 12.07 8.84
C ARG A 101 -14.61 12.45 10.05
N ALA A 102 -14.97 13.50 10.80
CA ALA A 102 -14.24 13.90 11.99
C ALA A 102 -14.22 12.79 13.05
N ASP A 103 -15.37 12.17 13.33
CA ASP A 103 -15.50 11.05 14.27
C ASP A 103 -14.73 9.82 13.78
N GLY A 104 -14.82 9.50 12.48
CA GLY A 104 -14.03 8.43 11.86
C GLY A 104 -12.52 8.65 11.92
N ASN A 105 -12.07 9.90 11.78
CA ASN A 105 -10.67 10.28 11.92
C ASN A 105 -10.21 10.17 13.39
N ARG A 106 -11.01 10.62 14.36
CA ARG A 106 -10.71 10.46 15.80
C ARG A 106 -10.62 8.99 16.19
N ALA A 107 -11.54 8.15 15.72
CA ALA A 107 -11.51 6.70 15.95
C ALA A 107 -10.24 6.05 15.35
N TRP A 108 -9.85 6.45 14.14
CA TRP A 108 -8.62 5.96 13.50
C TRP A 108 -7.35 6.47 14.21
N ILE A 109 -7.32 7.70 14.71
CA ILE A 109 -6.21 8.19 15.57
C ILE A 109 -6.09 7.33 16.83
N ALA A 110 -7.21 7.01 17.49
CA ALA A 110 -7.22 6.15 18.67
C ALA A 110 -6.75 4.70 18.35
N GLU A 111 -7.10 4.19 17.16
CA GLU A 111 -6.52 2.93 16.64
C GLU A 111 -5.00 3.04 16.50
N MET A 112 -4.48 4.06 15.80
CA MET A 112 -3.04 4.24 15.59
C MET A 112 -2.28 4.39 16.92
N GLN A 113 -2.86 5.13 17.87
CA GLN A 113 -2.31 5.26 19.22
C GLN A 113 -2.18 3.89 19.91
N LYS A 114 -3.22 3.04 19.82
CA LYS A 114 -3.22 1.70 20.40
C LYS A 114 -2.28 0.72 19.67
N THR A 115 -2.27 0.72 18.35
CA THR A 115 -1.58 -0.30 17.55
C THR A 115 -0.12 0.03 17.25
N ILE A 116 0.25 1.31 17.24
CA ILE A 116 1.60 1.78 16.86
C ILE A 116 2.21 2.61 18.00
N ASP A 117 1.60 3.76 18.36
CA ASP A 117 2.25 4.69 19.30
C ASP A 117 2.55 4.04 20.67
N GLN A 118 1.61 3.25 21.21
CA GLN A 118 1.78 2.49 22.46
C GLN A 118 2.86 1.39 22.36
N ARG A 119 3.00 0.73 21.20
CA ARG A 119 4.01 -0.33 21.00
C ARG A 119 5.41 0.25 20.83
N MET A 120 5.51 1.44 20.24
CA MET A 120 6.75 2.22 20.11
C MET A 120 7.08 3.11 21.30
N GLU A 121 6.18 3.23 22.29
CA GLU A 121 6.29 4.15 23.44
C GLU A 121 6.42 5.64 23.06
N ARG A 122 6.07 6.02 21.83
CA ARG A 122 6.11 7.40 21.34
C ARG A 122 5.07 7.67 20.25
N PRO A 123 4.61 8.91 20.06
CA PRO A 123 3.79 9.28 18.91
C PRO A 123 4.55 9.06 17.60
N CYS A 124 3.99 8.24 16.70
CA CYS A 124 4.51 8.04 15.36
C CYS A 124 3.79 8.91 14.33
N MET A 125 4.47 9.17 13.21
CA MET A 125 3.86 9.70 12.00
C MET A 125 3.32 8.52 11.20
N VAL A 126 2.00 8.42 11.05
CA VAL A 126 1.35 7.29 10.37
C VAL A 126 0.41 7.83 9.31
N GLY A 127 0.40 7.20 8.15
CA GLY A 127 -0.60 7.44 7.13
C GLY A 127 -1.13 6.13 6.57
N GLU A 128 -2.29 6.19 5.94
CA GLU A 128 -3.01 5.00 5.48
C GLU A 128 -3.80 5.29 4.22
N THR A 129 -3.82 4.32 3.31
CA THR A 129 -4.56 4.32 2.04
C THR A 129 -5.48 3.09 2.01
N ALA A 130 -5.98 2.74 0.82
CA ALA A 130 -6.74 1.51 0.64
C ALA A 130 -5.88 0.27 0.98
N HIS A 131 -4.68 0.17 0.39
CA HIS A 131 -3.86 -1.05 0.40
C HIS A 131 -2.60 -0.96 1.29
N PHE A 132 -2.29 0.22 1.85
CA PHE A 132 -1.11 0.42 2.68
C PHE A 132 -1.42 1.15 3.99
N ARG A 133 -0.64 0.82 5.03
CA ARG A 133 -0.43 1.63 6.22
C ARG A 133 1.07 1.89 6.31
N MET A 134 1.47 3.15 6.47
CA MET A 134 2.89 3.51 6.48
C MET A 134 3.25 4.32 7.72
N VAL A 135 4.31 3.90 8.42
CA VAL A 135 5.00 4.68 9.45
C VAL A 135 6.22 5.35 8.82
N TRP A 136 6.41 6.64 9.06
CA TRP A 136 7.48 7.41 8.42
C TRP A 136 8.20 8.34 9.38
N ASP A 137 9.47 8.08 9.66
CA ASP A 137 10.23 8.77 10.69
C ASP A 137 11.33 9.69 10.14
N LEU A 138 11.58 9.69 8.82
CA LEU A 138 12.60 10.56 8.22
C LEU A 138 12.10 12.00 8.16
N GLU A 139 12.75 12.89 8.92
CA GLU A 139 12.38 14.31 9.03
C GLU A 139 12.33 15.03 7.68
N LYS A 140 13.35 14.81 6.84
CA LYS A 140 13.57 15.48 5.56
C LYS A 140 14.32 14.58 4.59
N LEU A 141 14.01 14.71 3.31
CA LEU A 141 14.69 14.01 2.22
C LEU A 141 14.63 14.87 0.96
N LYS A 142 15.73 14.86 0.18
CA LYS A 142 15.80 15.59 -1.08
C LYS A 142 15.14 14.76 -2.18
N VAL A 143 14.02 15.23 -2.69
CA VAL A 143 13.28 14.67 -3.82
C VAL A 143 13.49 15.59 -5.01
N GLU A 144 14.15 15.09 -6.05
CA GLU A 144 14.57 15.87 -7.22
C GLU A 144 15.35 17.16 -6.83
N LYS A 145 14.71 18.33 -7.00
CA LYS A 145 15.26 19.66 -6.72
C LYS A 145 14.74 20.25 -5.39
N ARG A 146 13.85 19.57 -4.68
CA ARG A 146 13.20 20.06 -3.45
C ARG A 146 13.62 19.25 -2.23
N MET A 147 13.69 19.91 -1.08
CA MET A 147 13.71 19.23 0.21
C MET A 147 12.26 19.11 0.68
N LEU A 148 11.76 17.89 0.86
CA LEU A 148 10.45 17.65 1.44
C LEU A 148 10.59 17.36 2.94
N ASP A 149 9.54 17.65 3.70
CA ASP A 149 9.44 17.36 5.13
C ASP A 149 8.67 16.05 5.39
N GLN A 150 8.69 15.60 6.64
CA GLN A 150 8.12 14.32 7.08
C GLN A 150 6.66 14.09 6.62
N PRO A 151 5.71 15.05 6.72
CA PRO A 151 4.36 14.85 6.21
C PRO A 151 4.31 14.75 4.67
N ALA A 152 5.02 15.63 3.95
CA ALA A 152 5.03 15.58 2.49
C ALA A 152 5.65 14.28 1.95
N LEU A 153 6.68 13.76 2.63
CA LEU A 153 7.30 12.47 2.30
C LEU A 153 6.36 11.29 2.53
N LEU A 154 5.69 11.22 3.68
CA LEU A 154 4.72 10.15 3.96
C LEU A 154 3.59 10.12 2.90
N ILE A 155 3.07 11.29 2.49
CA ILE A 155 2.07 11.38 1.41
C ILE A 155 2.65 10.92 0.07
N LEU A 156 3.87 11.36 -0.29
CA LEU A 156 4.54 10.98 -1.53
C LEU A 156 4.74 9.45 -1.60
N TYR A 157 5.24 8.85 -0.53
CA TYR A 157 5.53 7.42 -0.50
C TYR A 157 4.26 6.56 -0.43
N LEU A 158 3.20 6.98 0.26
CA LEU A 158 1.89 6.32 0.16
C LEU A 158 1.34 6.34 -1.27
N LYS A 159 1.41 7.48 -1.97
CA LYS A 159 1.03 7.58 -3.39
C LYS A 159 1.86 6.63 -4.27
N ARG A 160 3.17 6.54 -4.03
CA ARG A 160 4.08 5.61 -4.73
C ARG A 160 3.75 4.13 -4.48
N MET A 161 3.42 3.75 -3.25
CA MET A 161 3.05 2.38 -2.93
C MET A 161 1.69 2.00 -3.54
N GLU A 162 0.71 2.90 -3.56
CA GLU A 162 -0.55 2.69 -4.30
C GLU A 162 -0.30 2.56 -5.82
N SER A 163 0.59 3.36 -6.41
CA SER A 163 1.01 3.17 -7.81
C SER A 163 1.63 1.79 -8.04
N LEU A 164 2.54 1.33 -7.16
CA LEU A 164 3.11 -0.02 -7.22
C LEU A 164 2.04 -1.10 -7.15
N PHE A 165 1.04 -0.95 -6.28
CA PHE A 165 -0.06 -1.90 -6.18
C PHE A 165 -0.92 -1.96 -7.44
N VAL A 166 -1.28 -0.81 -8.01
CA VAL A 166 -1.99 -0.74 -9.30
C VAL A 166 -1.16 -1.37 -10.42
N ASP A 167 0.14 -1.07 -10.48
CA ASP A 167 1.08 -1.67 -11.42
C ASP A 167 1.23 -3.18 -11.22
N TYR A 168 1.18 -3.68 -9.99
CA TYR A 168 1.23 -5.10 -9.64
C TYR A 168 0.00 -5.84 -10.17
N LEU A 169 -1.21 -5.33 -9.86
CA LEU A 169 -2.47 -5.88 -10.36
C LEU A 169 -2.53 -5.88 -11.90
N ALA A 170 -2.11 -4.77 -12.52
CA ALA A 170 -2.11 -4.62 -13.98
C ALA A 170 -1.08 -5.55 -14.67
N THR A 171 0.13 -5.68 -14.10
CA THR A 171 1.16 -6.59 -14.62
C THR A 171 0.67 -8.04 -14.61
N PHE A 172 0.08 -8.50 -13.50
CA PHE A 172 -0.34 -9.90 -13.34
C PHE A 172 -1.79 -10.18 -13.79
N GLN A 173 -2.54 -9.15 -14.17
CA GLN A 173 -3.94 -9.21 -14.61
C GLN A 173 -4.86 -9.87 -13.56
N ILE A 174 -4.71 -9.46 -12.30
CA ILE A 174 -5.46 -9.95 -11.13
C ILE A 174 -6.24 -8.82 -10.44
N ASP A 175 -7.30 -9.18 -9.73
CA ASP A 175 -8.10 -8.24 -8.94
C ASP A 175 -7.46 -7.91 -7.59
N ALA A 176 -7.74 -6.72 -7.04
CA ALA A 176 -7.28 -6.31 -5.71
C ALA A 176 -7.66 -7.31 -4.61
N GLY A 177 -8.82 -7.97 -4.73
CA GLY A 177 -9.28 -9.02 -3.82
C GLY A 177 -8.44 -10.31 -3.82
N MET A 178 -7.47 -10.45 -4.73
CA MET A 178 -6.49 -11.54 -4.72
C MET A 178 -5.31 -11.27 -3.79
N VAL A 179 -5.05 -10.03 -3.37
CA VAL A 179 -3.93 -9.65 -2.50
C VAL A 179 -4.45 -9.40 -1.06
N ALA A 180 -3.57 -9.37 -0.05
CA ALA A 180 -3.97 -8.94 1.28
C ALA A 180 -4.50 -7.49 1.27
N PRO A 181 -5.49 -7.16 2.11
CA PRO A 181 -6.17 -5.87 2.06
C PRO A 181 -5.29 -4.70 2.53
N LYS A 182 -4.22 -4.94 3.29
CA LYS A 182 -3.35 -3.89 3.82
C LYS A 182 -1.95 -4.39 4.12
N THR A 183 -0.94 -3.77 3.54
CA THR A 183 0.49 -3.97 3.87
C THR A 183 0.96 -2.88 4.83
N LEU A 184 1.68 -3.26 5.90
CA LEU A 184 2.33 -2.30 6.81
C LEU A 184 3.76 -2.05 6.34
N VAL A 185 4.14 -0.79 6.13
CA VAL A 185 5.51 -0.38 5.77
C VAL A 185 6.03 0.62 6.79
N MET A 186 7.23 0.44 7.31
CA MET A 186 7.78 1.30 8.37
C MET A 186 9.21 1.74 8.01
N VAL A 187 9.45 3.05 7.98
CA VAL A 187 10.75 3.65 7.66
C VAL A 187 11.22 4.50 8.84
N TRP A 188 12.30 4.08 9.48
CA TRP A 188 12.80 4.68 10.72
C TRP A 188 14.03 5.58 10.51
N SER A 189 14.23 6.56 11.40
CA SER A 189 15.40 7.45 11.37
C SER A 189 16.61 6.89 12.10
N ASN A 190 16.41 5.90 12.98
CA ASN A 190 17.42 5.39 13.89
C ASN A 190 17.28 3.86 14.10
N SER A 191 18.39 3.20 14.41
CA SER A 191 18.46 1.74 14.53
C SER A 191 17.70 1.19 15.73
N LEU A 192 17.55 1.96 16.82
CA LEU A 192 16.82 1.52 18.02
C LEU A 192 15.33 1.30 17.71
N ASP A 193 14.68 2.27 17.05
CA ASP A 193 13.29 2.14 16.62
C ASP A 193 13.13 1.05 15.56
N GLN A 194 14.05 0.92 14.60
CA GLN A 194 14.00 -0.16 13.61
C GLN A 194 14.13 -1.55 14.26
N ARG A 195 15.09 -1.74 15.17
CA ARG A 195 15.28 -3.00 15.90
C ARG A 195 14.04 -3.34 16.75
N ARG A 196 13.47 -2.33 17.40
CA ARG A 196 12.21 -2.43 18.16
C ARG A 196 11.04 -2.82 17.26
N ALA A 197 10.92 -2.20 16.09
CA ALA A 197 9.86 -2.51 15.13
C ALA A 197 10.01 -3.92 14.52
N GLY A 198 11.23 -4.33 14.17
CA GLY A 198 11.52 -5.71 13.75
C GLY A 198 11.07 -6.73 14.80
N GLN A 199 11.42 -6.52 16.07
CA GLN A 199 10.99 -7.40 17.16
C GLN A 199 9.46 -7.44 17.37
N LEU A 200 8.75 -6.30 17.20
CA LEU A 200 7.34 -6.16 17.55
C LEU A 200 6.35 -6.57 16.44
N TRP A 201 6.76 -6.55 15.17
CA TRP A 201 5.90 -6.88 14.02
C TRP A 201 6.46 -7.95 13.08
N VAL A 202 7.77 -8.22 13.13
CA VAL A 202 8.43 -9.25 12.31
C VAL A 202 8.97 -10.40 13.16
N GLU A 203 8.97 -10.26 14.49
CA GLU A 203 9.53 -11.19 15.48
C GLU A 203 11.06 -11.39 15.35
N ILE A 204 11.73 -10.58 14.52
CA ILE A 204 13.18 -10.62 14.27
C ILE A 204 13.75 -9.21 14.52
N PRO A 205 14.59 -9.02 15.56
CA PRO A 205 15.31 -7.76 15.75
C PRO A 205 16.39 -7.62 14.66
N SER A 206 16.30 -6.55 13.86
CA SER A 206 17.25 -6.23 12.78
C SER A 206 17.61 -4.75 12.86
N ASP A 207 18.88 -4.41 12.63
CA ASP A 207 19.33 -3.01 12.47
C ASP A 207 19.21 -2.53 11.01
N ASN A 208 19.09 -3.48 10.07
CA ASN A 208 18.89 -3.28 8.64
C ASN A 208 17.37 -3.34 8.33
N GLY A 209 16.95 -3.85 7.16
CA GLY A 209 15.55 -4.20 6.90
C GLY A 209 15.14 -5.55 7.54
N CYS A 210 13.83 -5.79 7.68
CA CYS A 210 13.26 -7.13 7.86
C CYS A 210 11.78 -7.18 7.43
N LYS A 211 11.29 -8.38 7.05
CA LYS A 211 9.96 -8.60 6.45
C LYS A 211 9.19 -9.71 7.16
N PHE A 212 7.90 -9.50 7.40
CA PHE A 212 6.94 -10.56 7.74
C PHE A 212 6.07 -10.83 6.51
N TYR A 213 6.11 -12.06 6.00
CA TYR A 213 5.44 -12.48 4.77
C TYR A 213 4.03 -13.07 5.03
N GLY A 214 3.25 -13.25 3.96
CA GLY A 214 1.96 -13.94 4.01
C GLY A 214 0.77 -12.98 4.21
N PRO A 215 -0.30 -13.36 4.96
CA PRO A 215 -1.60 -12.69 4.89
C PRO A 215 -1.67 -11.31 5.59
N ASN A 216 -0.71 -11.00 6.48
CA ASN A 216 -0.61 -9.70 7.17
C ASN A 216 0.79 -9.12 6.92
N PRO A 217 1.11 -8.73 5.68
CA PRO A 217 2.49 -8.45 5.31
C PRO A 217 3.04 -7.18 5.98
N VAL A 218 4.28 -7.25 6.45
CA VAL A 218 4.99 -6.13 7.09
C VAL A 218 6.39 -5.96 6.50
N TYR A 219 6.78 -4.73 6.16
CA TYR A 219 8.18 -4.34 5.96
C TYR A 219 8.57 -3.27 6.98
N THR A 220 9.76 -3.40 7.57
CA THR A 220 10.33 -2.37 8.45
C THR A 220 11.82 -2.20 8.15
N VAL A 221 12.27 -0.96 7.98
CA VAL A 221 13.64 -0.65 7.55
C VAL A 221 14.18 0.64 8.20
N LEU A 222 15.49 0.63 8.48
CA LEU A 222 16.26 1.84 8.79
C LEU A 222 16.48 2.66 7.52
N GLY A 223 15.85 3.83 7.43
CA GLY A 223 16.09 4.79 6.35
C GLY A 223 17.36 5.60 6.57
N GLY A 224 17.83 6.30 5.53
CA GLY A 224 18.98 7.22 5.64
C GLY A 224 20.36 6.56 5.80
N THR A 225 20.44 5.22 5.77
CA THR A 225 21.71 4.49 5.67
C THR A 225 22.46 4.86 4.39
N PRO A 226 23.78 4.57 4.27
CA PRO A 226 24.54 4.86 3.04
C PRO A 226 23.93 4.25 1.77
N LYS A 227 23.28 3.07 1.87
CA LYS A 227 22.58 2.41 0.77
C LYS A 227 21.19 3.03 0.47
N LEU A 228 20.58 3.74 1.42
CA LEU A 228 19.21 4.30 1.35
C LEU A 228 19.20 5.82 1.59
N ARG A 229 20.22 6.53 1.08
CA ARG A 229 20.46 7.95 1.38
C ARG A 229 19.68 8.89 0.46
N THR A 230 19.40 8.47 -0.77
CA THR A 230 18.64 9.26 -1.75
C THR A 230 17.19 8.80 -1.83
N ASP A 231 16.32 9.69 -2.32
CA ASP A 231 14.92 9.36 -2.62
C ASP A 231 14.77 8.19 -3.60
N GLU A 232 15.66 8.10 -4.59
CA GLU A 232 15.63 7.03 -5.58
C GLU A 232 16.02 5.67 -4.95
N GLN A 233 17.09 5.64 -4.17
CA GLN A 233 17.55 4.44 -3.47
C GLN A 233 16.49 3.91 -2.51
N LEU A 234 15.93 4.79 -1.68
CA LEU A 234 14.89 4.42 -0.71
C LEU A 234 13.60 3.96 -1.42
N HIS A 235 13.18 4.64 -2.49
CA HIS A 235 12.02 4.23 -3.26
C HIS A 235 12.22 2.88 -3.97
N ARG A 236 13.39 2.63 -4.56
CA ARG A 236 13.71 1.34 -5.21
C ARG A 236 13.78 0.19 -4.19
N ASN A 237 14.36 0.43 -3.01
CA ASN A 237 14.34 -0.53 -1.92
C ASN A 237 12.93 -0.88 -1.44
N LEU A 238 12.06 0.13 -1.28
CA LEU A 238 10.67 -0.09 -0.92
C LEU A 238 9.91 -0.84 -2.03
N VAL A 239 10.13 -0.53 -3.31
CA VAL A 239 9.53 -1.26 -4.44
C VAL A 239 9.95 -2.73 -4.43
N HIS A 240 11.23 -3.04 -4.30
CA HIS A 240 11.74 -4.41 -4.21
C HIS A 240 11.04 -5.17 -3.07
N ASN A 241 11.12 -4.63 -1.84
CA ASN A 241 10.63 -5.32 -0.66
C ASN A 241 9.10 -5.44 -0.61
N VAL A 242 8.37 -4.41 -1.04
CA VAL A 242 6.90 -4.45 -1.10
C VAL A 242 6.42 -5.37 -2.23
N SER A 243 7.12 -5.48 -3.36
CA SER A 243 6.75 -6.42 -4.42
C SER A 243 6.73 -7.88 -3.94
N GLN A 244 7.68 -8.27 -3.08
CA GLN A 244 7.67 -9.59 -2.43
C GLN A 244 6.55 -9.74 -1.40
N LEU A 245 6.21 -8.68 -0.68
CA LEU A 245 5.08 -8.71 0.24
C LEU A 245 3.74 -8.86 -0.49
N LEU A 246 3.54 -8.15 -1.61
CA LEU A 246 2.40 -8.32 -2.50
C LEU A 246 2.36 -9.76 -3.06
N LEU A 247 3.50 -10.28 -3.52
CA LEU A 247 3.62 -11.67 -3.98
C LEU A 247 3.28 -12.69 -2.90
N SER A 248 3.86 -12.57 -1.69
CA SER A 248 3.61 -13.51 -0.60
C SER A 248 2.16 -13.46 -0.11
N SER A 249 1.54 -12.28 -0.13
CA SER A 249 0.17 -12.05 0.34
C SER A 249 -0.92 -12.32 -0.71
N GLN A 250 -0.55 -12.40 -1.99
CA GLN A 250 -1.44 -12.89 -3.05
C GLN A 250 -1.94 -14.31 -2.72
N LYS A 251 -3.25 -14.56 -2.88
CA LYS A 251 -3.91 -15.82 -2.58
C LYS A 251 -3.37 -16.97 -3.45
N PRO A 252 -3.10 -18.16 -2.87
CA PRO A 252 -3.06 -18.44 -1.43
C PRO A 252 -1.88 -17.74 -0.75
N ALA A 253 -2.12 -17.07 0.38
CA ALA A 253 -1.08 -16.31 1.07
C ALA A 253 -0.03 -17.27 1.69
N GLU A 254 1.18 -17.20 1.16
CA GLU A 254 2.32 -18.09 1.44
C GLU A 254 3.57 -17.50 0.77
N TRP A 255 4.73 -17.66 1.40
CA TRP A 255 6.01 -17.17 0.91
C TRP A 255 6.70 -18.22 0.03
N VAL A 256 6.81 -17.96 -1.27
CA VAL A 256 7.46 -18.91 -2.21
C VAL A 256 8.98 -19.03 -1.99
N GLY A 257 9.61 -17.99 -1.43
CA GLY A 257 11.05 -17.95 -1.19
C GLY A 257 11.59 -19.03 -0.26
N GLN A 258 10.79 -19.52 0.69
CA GLN A 258 11.14 -20.67 1.55
C GLN A 258 10.76 -22.04 0.95
N LEU A 259 10.03 -22.07 -0.17
CA LEU A 259 9.46 -23.27 -0.80
C LEU A 259 10.22 -23.69 -2.07
N LYS A 260 11.53 -23.41 -2.15
CA LYS A 260 12.37 -23.56 -3.36
C LYS A 260 11.90 -22.72 -4.56
N GLY A 261 11.08 -21.70 -4.31
CA GLY A 261 10.61 -20.70 -5.26
C GLY A 261 11.36 -19.38 -5.16
N GLY A 262 12.58 -19.35 -4.61
CA GLY A 262 13.37 -18.12 -4.42
C GLY A 262 13.58 -17.34 -5.72
N TRP A 263 13.74 -18.05 -6.83
CA TRP A 263 13.86 -17.45 -8.16
C TRP A 263 12.62 -16.67 -8.61
N VAL A 264 11.43 -16.97 -8.07
CA VAL A 264 10.20 -16.20 -8.32
C VAL A 264 10.07 -15.06 -7.31
N ASP A 265 10.45 -15.30 -6.05
CA ASP A 265 10.42 -14.31 -4.97
C ASP A 265 11.30 -13.08 -5.29
N GLU A 266 12.58 -13.33 -5.62
CA GLU A 266 13.54 -12.31 -6.01
C GLU A 266 13.31 -11.85 -7.45
N GLY A 267 13.04 -12.77 -8.37
CA GLY A 267 12.85 -12.43 -9.78
C GLY A 267 11.69 -11.45 -10.02
N VAL A 268 10.59 -11.56 -9.26
CA VAL A 268 9.48 -10.58 -9.29
C VAL A 268 9.90 -9.26 -8.66
N ALA A 269 10.62 -9.27 -7.54
CA ALA A 269 11.08 -8.04 -6.87
C ALA A 269 11.94 -7.18 -7.81
N HIS A 270 12.96 -7.80 -8.40
CA HIS A 270 13.84 -7.16 -9.37
C HIS A 270 13.11 -6.78 -10.67
N TRP A 271 12.08 -7.53 -11.07
CA TRP A 271 11.28 -7.16 -12.24
C TRP A 271 10.61 -5.79 -12.07
N PHE A 272 10.08 -5.48 -10.88
CA PHE A 272 9.54 -4.15 -10.58
C PHE A 272 10.64 -3.08 -10.44
N GLU A 273 11.79 -3.38 -9.84
CA GLU A 273 12.94 -2.45 -9.86
C GLU A 273 13.33 -2.08 -11.32
N HIS A 274 13.46 -3.09 -12.17
CA HIS A 274 13.75 -2.93 -13.60
C HIS A 274 12.65 -2.19 -14.35
N LYS A 275 11.37 -2.38 -13.99
CA LYS A 275 10.22 -1.67 -14.61
C LYS A 275 10.37 -0.16 -14.47
N TYR A 276 10.69 0.33 -13.26
CA TYR A 276 10.78 1.77 -12.97
C TYR A 276 12.14 2.39 -13.28
N TRP A 277 13.27 1.69 -13.03
CA TRP A 277 14.62 2.29 -13.08
C TRP A 277 15.58 1.71 -14.11
N LYS A 278 15.26 0.56 -14.74
CA LYS A 278 16.23 -0.21 -15.56
C LYS A 278 17.52 -0.58 -14.79
N LEU A 279 17.37 -0.80 -13.49
CA LEU A 279 18.43 -1.01 -12.52
C LEU A 279 17.90 -1.93 -11.40
N CYS A 280 18.66 -2.97 -11.04
CA CYS A 280 18.34 -3.91 -9.95
C CYS A 280 19.54 -4.00 -8.99
N ASP A 281 19.46 -3.37 -7.82
CA ASP A 281 20.61 -3.29 -6.88
C ASP A 281 20.23 -3.52 -5.41
N ASN A 282 18.96 -3.82 -5.11
CA ASN A 282 18.54 -4.28 -3.79
C ASN A 282 18.55 -5.80 -3.75
N TYR A 283 18.86 -6.36 -2.58
CA TYR A 283 18.80 -7.80 -2.29
C TYR A 283 17.97 -7.99 -1.01
N CYS A 284 17.57 -9.22 -0.69
CA CYS A 284 16.79 -9.48 0.52
C CYS A 284 17.64 -9.25 1.78
N TYR A 285 17.00 -8.95 2.91
CA TYR A 285 17.71 -8.54 4.14
C TYR A 285 18.70 -9.57 4.69
N VAL A 286 18.58 -10.84 4.29
CA VAL A 286 19.50 -11.94 4.63
C VAL A 286 20.81 -11.86 3.82
N GLU A 287 20.79 -11.19 2.67
CA GLU A 287 21.87 -11.17 1.65
C GLU A 287 22.60 -9.81 1.58
N VAL A 288 21.96 -8.72 2.03
CA VAL A 288 22.46 -7.33 1.90
C VAL A 288 23.85 -7.10 2.52
N ASP A 289 24.24 -7.90 3.51
CA ASP A 289 25.53 -7.80 4.21
C ASP A 289 26.62 -8.70 3.58
N THR A 290 26.27 -9.60 2.66
CA THR A 290 27.20 -10.61 2.08
C THR A 290 27.30 -10.60 0.55
N MET A 291 26.37 -9.97 -0.17
CA MET A 291 26.39 -9.97 -1.64
C MET A 291 27.26 -8.88 -2.25
N GLU A 292 28.11 -9.30 -3.19
CA GLU A 292 28.78 -8.42 -4.15
C GLU A 292 27.79 -7.95 -5.23
N GLU A 293 27.95 -6.72 -5.72
CA GLU A 293 27.07 -6.15 -6.74
C GLU A 293 27.25 -6.85 -8.11
N PHE A 294 26.22 -7.54 -8.60
CA PHE A 294 26.27 -8.08 -9.96
C PHE A 294 26.14 -6.95 -11.00
N LYS A 295 27.27 -6.59 -11.61
CA LYS A 295 27.38 -5.69 -12.78
C LYS A 295 26.73 -4.32 -12.58
N GLY A 296 26.76 -3.80 -11.34
CA GLY A 296 26.15 -2.52 -10.97
C GLY A 296 24.64 -2.45 -11.25
N GLY A 297 23.94 -3.59 -11.25
CA GLY A 297 22.49 -3.66 -11.43
C GLY A 297 21.96 -3.55 -12.86
N HIS A 298 22.81 -3.39 -13.87
CA HIS A 298 22.42 -3.37 -15.29
C HIS A 298 22.34 -4.80 -15.85
N TRP A 299 21.25 -5.50 -15.51
CA TRP A 299 21.19 -6.96 -15.68
C TRP A 299 20.83 -7.46 -17.08
N GLU A 300 20.01 -6.75 -17.88
CA GLU A 300 19.70 -7.19 -19.26
C GLU A 300 20.97 -7.48 -20.10
N PRO A 301 21.94 -6.54 -20.26
CA PRO A 301 23.16 -6.82 -21.03
C PRO A 301 24.07 -7.86 -20.35
N ALA A 302 24.09 -7.93 -19.01
CA ALA A 302 24.88 -8.91 -18.27
C ALA A 302 24.36 -10.35 -18.46
N VAL A 303 23.04 -10.55 -18.38
CA VAL A 303 22.39 -11.85 -18.64
C VAL A 303 22.55 -12.24 -20.11
N ARG A 304 22.45 -11.28 -21.04
CA ARG A 304 22.77 -11.53 -22.45
C ARG A 304 24.22 -12.02 -22.63
N GLU A 305 25.18 -11.43 -21.91
CA GLU A 305 26.58 -11.89 -21.92
C GLU A 305 26.71 -13.34 -21.44
N LEU A 306 25.98 -13.73 -20.39
CA LEU A 306 25.97 -15.12 -19.87
C LEU A 306 25.39 -16.11 -20.89
N VAL A 307 24.30 -15.76 -21.58
CA VAL A 307 23.70 -16.60 -22.63
C VAL A 307 24.66 -16.79 -23.81
N VAL A 308 25.42 -15.76 -24.19
CA VAL A 308 26.47 -15.86 -25.23
C VAL A 308 27.69 -16.67 -24.76
N LYS A 309 27.95 -16.73 -23.44
CA LYS A 309 29.10 -17.40 -22.83
C LYS A 309 28.62 -18.51 -21.86
N PRO A 310 28.01 -19.59 -22.38
CA PRO A 310 27.27 -20.57 -21.57
C PRO A 310 28.11 -21.26 -20.49
N GLN A 311 29.43 -21.28 -20.62
CA GLN A 311 30.34 -21.78 -19.58
C GLN A 311 30.32 -20.96 -18.27
N LYS A 312 29.68 -19.78 -18.26
CA LYS A 312 29.45 -18.97 -17.06
C LYS A 312 27.99 -18.97 -16.60
N LEU A 313 27.06 -19.49 -17.40
CA LEU A 313 25.64 -19.51 -17.08
C LEU A 313 25.37 -20.61 -16.05
N VAL A 314 24.71 -20.28 -14.93
CA VAL A 314 24.24 -21.31 -13.99
C VAL A 314 23.06 -22.05 -14.63
N PRO A 315 23.05 -23.40 -14.71
CA PRO A 315 21.94 -24.14 -15.32
C PRO A 315 20.60 -23.86 -14.63
N LEU A 316 19.51 -23.73 -15.40
CA LEU A 316 18.17 -23.40 -14.90
C LEU A 316 17.76 -24.26 -13.69
N LEU A 317 18.01 -25.57 -13.74
CA LEU A 317 17.66 -26.51 -12.66
C LEU A 317 18.34 -26.17 -11.32
N ALA A 318 19.57 -25.65 -11.33
CA ALA A 318 20.28 -25.27 -10.11
C ALA A 318 19.68 -24.00 -9.49
N VAL A 319 19.22 -23.05 -10.30
CA VAL A 319 18.56 -21.82 -9.82
C VAL A 319 17.16 -22.10 -9.29
N ILE A 320 16.31 -22.82 -10.04
CA ILE A 320 14.87 -22.98 -9.68
C ILE A 320 14.60 -23.95 -8.52
N THR A 321 15.64 -24.47 -7.88
CA THR A 321 15.54 -25.35 -6.70
C THR A 321 16.03 -24.69 -5.42
N LYS A 322 16.49 -23.43 -5.50
CA LYS A 322 16.99 -22.64 -4.38
C LYS A 322 15.87 -21.87 -3.67
N ASN A 323 16.00 -21.77 -2.36
CA ASN A 323 15.31 -20.76 -1.56
C ASN A 323 15.95 -19.39 -1.82
N THR A 324 15.25 -18.30 -1.46
CA THR A 324 15.73 -16.90 -1.61
C THR A 324 17.16 -16.73 -1.11
N ALA A 325 17.40 -16.98 0.19
CA ALA A 325 18.71 -16.87 0.85
C ALA A 325 19.78 -17.90 0.41
N GLN A 326 19.56 -18.63 -0.68
CA GLN A 326 20.53 -19.55 -1.29
C GLN A 326 20.98 -19.08 -2.70
N LEU A 327 20.34 -18.05 -3.24
CA LEU A 327 20.72 -17.45 -4.51
C LEU A 327 22.03 -16.66 -4.34
N GLU A 328 22.83 -16.64 -5.39
CA GLU A 328 24.02 -15.79 -5.54
C GLU A 328 23.70 -14.60 -6.46
N ALA A 329 24.48 -13.52 -6.41
CA ALA A 329 24.15 -12.28 -7.12
C ALA A 329 23.94 -12.45 -8.65
N GLN A 330 24.66 -13.39 -9.29
CA GLN A 330 24.41 -13.77 -10.68
C GLN A 330 23.06 -14.50 -10.87
N GLU A 331 22.68 -15.34 -9.92
CA GLU A 331 21.44 -16.11 -9.96
C GLU A 331 20.21 -15.24 -9.71
N HIS A 332 20.31 -14.15 -8.94
CA HIS A 332 19.28 -13.11 -8.88
C HIS A 332 19.04 -12.48 -10.27
N ALA A 333 20.10 -12.18 -11.02
CA ALA A 333 19.98 -11.67 -12.38
C ALA A 333 19.37 -12.68 -13.36
N GLN A 334 19.71 -13.98 -13.21
CA GLN A 334 19.06 -15.05 -13.96
C GLN A 334 17.58 -15.22 -13.57
N ALA A 335 17.26 -15.16 -12.27
CA ALA A 335 15.90 -15.24 -11.72
C ALA A 335 14.99 -14.11 -12.23
N PHE A 336 15.51 -12.88 -12.24
CA PHE A 336 14.89 -11.72 -12.90
C PHE A 336 14.56 -12.05 -14.37
N ALA A 337 15.54 -12.52 -15.14
CA ALA A 337 15.36 -12.78 -16.57
C ALA A 337 14.42 -13.95 -16.88
N TYR A 338 14.38 -14.99 -16.02
CA TYR A 338 13.38 -16.06 -16.12
C TYR A 338 11.97 -15.53 -15.85
N CYS A 339 11.80 -14.67 -14.83
CA CYS A 339 10.52 -14.03 -14.55
C CYS A 339 10.09 -13.09 -15.67
N ASP A 340 10.97 -12.22 -16.18
CA ASP A 340 10.67 -11.29 -17.27
C ASP A 340 10.18 -12.03 -18.54
N PHE A 341 10.86 -13.12 -18.92
CA PHE A 341 10.44 -13.99 -20.01
C PHE A 341 9.05 -14.59 -19.81
N LEU A 342 8.79 -15.18 -18.64
CA LEU A 342 7.51 -15.85 -18.36
C LEU A 342 6.34 -14.86 -18.21
N ILE A 343 6.58 -13.70 -17.57
CA ILE A 343 5.61 -12.60 -17.46
C ILE A 343 5.28 -12.06 -18.85
N ARG A 344 6.27 -11.75 -19.69
CA ARG A 344 6.03 -11.23 -21.05
C ARG A 344 5.39 -12.25 -21.98
N ARG A 345 5.59 -13.56 -21.74
CA ARG A 345 4.94 -14.63 -22.50
C ARG A 345 3.44 -14.71 -22.19
N ASP A 346 3.08 -14.78 -20.91
CA ASP A 346 1.69 -14.85 -20.43
C ASP A 346 1.63 -14.55 -18.92
N PRO A 347 1.16 -13.36 -18.49
CA PRO A 347 1.07 -13.02 -17.08
C PRO A 347 0.07 -13.86 -16.28
N LYS A 348 -0.98 -14.39 -16.92
CA LYS A 348 -1.98 -15.23 -16.23
C LYS A 348 -1.42 -16.61 -15.92
N ARG A 349 -0.64 -17.18 -16.83
CA ARG A 349 0.15 -18.40 -16.54
C ARG A 349 1.22 -18.16 -15.48
N PHE A 350 1.77 -16.94 -15.39
CA PHE A 350 2.71 -16.60 -14.33
C PHE A 350 2.01 -16.64 -12.95
N VAL A 351 0.80 -16.11 -12.85
CA VAL A 351 -0.05 -16.21 -11.65
C VAL A 351 -0.40 -17.67 -11.32
N GLU A 352 -0.64 -18.52 -12.32
CA GLU A 352 -0.84 -19.95 -12.10
C GLU A 352 0.42 -20.62 -11.54
N LEU A 353 1.59 -20.38 -12.14
CA LEU A 353 2.89 -20.85 -11.66
C LEU A 353 3.14 -20.45 -10.20
N VAL A 354 2.95 -19.16 -9.87
CA VAL A 354 3.05 -18.64 -8.49
C VAL A 354 2.09 -19.38 -7.55
N THR A 355 0.84 -19.58 -7.97
CA THR A 355 -0.19 -20.28 -7.19
C THR A 355 0.18 -21.74 -6.90
N ARG A 356 0.81 -22.42 -7.86
CA ARG A 356 1.29 -23.80 -7.74
C ARG A 356 2.49 -23.92 -6.80
N LEU A 357 3.47 -23.03 -6.94
CA LEU A 357 4.62 -22.95 -6.02
C LEU A 357 4.18 -22.73 -4.57
N LYS A 358 3.21 -21.84 -4.33
CA LYS A 358 2.59 -21.63 -3.01
C LYS A 358 1.84 -22.84 -2.46
N ARG A 359 1.36 -23.74 -3.33
CA ARG A 359 0.79 -25.05 -2.96
C ARG A 359 1.85 -26.13 -2.78
N LYS A 360 3.15 -25.76 -2.79
CA LYS A 360 4.30 -26.65 -2.59
C LYS A 360 4.49 -27.65 -3.74
N GLU A 361 3.94 -27.36 -4.92
CA GLU A 361 4.34 -28.01 -6.17
C GLU A 361 5.79 -27.61 -6.51
N GLY A 362 6.60 -28.56 -6.97
CA GLY A 362 7.98 -28.27 -7.37
C GLY A 362 8.04 -27.37 -8.62
N SER A 363 9.09 -26.55 -8.73
CA SER A 363 9.25 -25.61 -9.85
C SER A 363 9.11 -26.28 -11.23
N ARG A 364 9.67 -27.49 -11.40
CA ARG A 364 9.56 -28.26 -12.66
C ARG A 364 8.11 -28.57 -13.01
N GLU A 365 7.38 -29.14 -12.05
CA GLU A 365 6.00 -29.59 -12.21
C GLU A 365 5.07 -28.37 -12.42
N ALA A 366 5.30 -27.29 -11.68
CA ALA A 366 4.55 -26.04 -11.78
C ALA A 366 4.77 -25.33 -13.13
N ILE A 367 6.00 -25.27 -13.64
CA ILE A 367 6.32 -24.73 -14.98
C ILE A 367 5.65 -25.58 -16.08
N GLN A 368 5.77 -26.90 -15.99
CA GLN A 368 5.19 -27.83 -16.96
C GLN A 368 3.66 -27.74 -17.00
N ALA A 369 3.01 -27.54 -15.84
CA ALA A 369 1.56 -27.40 -15.75
C ALA A 369 1.06 -26.04 -16.27
N ALA A 370 1.68 -24.93 -15.86
CA ALA A 370 1.23 -23.59 -16.24
C ALA A 370 1.59 -23.23 -17.70
N TYR A 371 2.79 -23.58 -18.17
CA TYR A 371 3.30 -23.17 -19.48
C TYR A 371 3.34 -24.29 -20.53
N GLY A 372 3.21 -25.55 -20.15
CA GLY A 372 3.38 -26.68 -21.07
C GLY A 372 4.84 -26.98 -21.42
N LEU A 373 5.80 -26.30 -20.78
CA LEU A 373 7.24 -26.41 -21.05
C LEU A 373 7.92 -27.36 -20.06
N ASN A 374 8.77 -28.25 -20.57
CA ASN A 374 9.78 -28.88 -19.73
C ASN A 374 10.98 -27.92 -19.53
N LEU A 375 11.87 -28.23 -18.59
CA LEU A 375 12.99 -27.34 -18.23
C LEU A 375 13.97 -27.09 -19.39
N PHE A 376 14.19 -28.07 -20.26
CA PHE A 376 15.08 -27.90 -21.41
C PHE A 376 14.45 -26.96 -22.45
N GLN A 377 13.15 -27.14 -22.76
CA GLN A 377 12.40 -26.24 -23.63
C GLN A 377 12.38 -24.82 -23.06
N MET A 378 12.10 -24.66 -21.76
CA MET A 378 12.12 -23.35 -21.10
C MET A 378 13.48 -22.68 -21.23
N GLU A 379 14.58 -23.38 -20.95
CA GLU A 379 15.92 -22.78 -21.00
C GLU A 379 16.32 -22.38 -22.43
N GLU A 380 16.04 -23.21 -23.44
CA GLU A 380 16.35 -22.90 -24.84
C GLU A 380 15.49 -21.75 -25.40
N GLU A 381 14.17 -21.76 -25.13
CA GLU A 381 13.28 -20.66 -25.54
C GLU A 381 13.64 -19.34 -24.82
N TRP A 382 14.02 -19.41 -23.54
CA TRP A 382 14.50 -18.26 -22.77
C TRP A 382 15.82 -17.70 -23.33
N LYS A 383 16.83 -18.55 -23.58
CA LYS A 383 18.11 -18.13 -24.18
C LYS A 383 17.88 -17.39 -25.50
N LYS A 384 17.06 -17.97 -26.37
CA LYS A 384 16.69 -17.34 -27.65
C LYS A 384 16.03 -15.98 -27.43
N TRP A 385 15.03 -15.92 -26.55
CA TRP A 385 14.29 -14.70 -26.26
C TRP A 385 15.19 -13.59 -25.67
N VAL A 386 16.14 -13.92 -24.79
CA VAL A 386 17.16 -12.99 -24.27
C VAL A 386 18.04 -12.45 -25.41
N LEU A 387 18.48 -13.31 -26.32
CA LEU A 387 19.28 -12.92 -27.49
C LEU A 387 18.52 -12.07 -28.51
N GLU A 388 17.18 -12.14 -28.52
CA GLU A 388 16.32 -11.30 -29.35
C GLU A 388 15.92 -9.98 -28.67
N THR A 389 15.75 -9.97 -27.35
CA THR A 389 15.11 -8.85 -26.61
C THR A 389 16.08 -7.96 -25.83
N TYR A 390 17.08 -8.52 -25.16
CA TYR A 390 17.96 -7.74 -24.28
C TYR A 390 19.05 -6.99 -25.05
N SER A 391 19.34 -5.77 -24.64
CA SER A 391 20.41 -4.96 -25.24
C SER A 391 21.78 -5.66 -25.13
N ALA A 392 22.64 -5.45 -26.11
CA ALA A 392 24.06 -5.83 -26.05
C ALA A 392 24.97 -4.74 -25.44
N ARG A 393 24.37 -3.64 -24.99
CA ARG A 393 24.99 -2.45 -24.39
C ARG A 393 24.21 -2.02 -23.16
#